data_AF-A0ABD2FI09-F1
#
_entry.id   AF-A0ABD2FI09-F1
#
_cell.length_a   1.000
_cell.length_b   1.000
_cell.length_c   1.000
_cell.angle_alpha   90.00
_cell.angle_beta   90.00
_cell.angle_gamma   90.00
#
_symmetry.space_group_name_H-M   'P 1'
#
loop_
_entity.id
_entity.type
_entity.pdbx_description
1 polymer ?
#
loop_
_entity_poly.entity_id
_entity_poly.type
_entity_poly.pdbx_seq_one_letter_code
_entity_poly.pdbx_strand_id
1 'polypeptide(L)'
;MFVVNGSVPSDQSPALVLDMTELTRLQDRIKQLQEEKSQQKDLYIDARKQYVGLTHDRKDMKVKIEVLEKQCHELMMMKFGREVDLEALQTLSGNRRLEELKQEKLLREAAYAKEIKQWDAKVEEARDRLMEVTRCNTERVLCMTTLMDQNRELERKINASQRKMGNKSQDYRRGVDQVEIQRLQQLVKTESQQAEALRREIGLLSRKGGHVLPPAQARLPPITPLPNPTGRTKTSTQGPGRLLSQVKAPDSSRQGVN
;
A
#
# COMPACT_ATOMS: atom_id res chain seq x y z
N MET A 1 -23.77 7.34 -40.77
CA MET A 1 -24.83 8.16 -41.39
C MET A 1 -25.77 7.22 -42.11
N PHE A 2 -27.02 7.09 -41.68
CA PHE A 2 -27.99 6.18 -42.30
C PHE A 2 -28.54 6.84 -43.57
N VAL A 3 -28.10 6.36 -44.73
CA VAL A 3 -28.47 6.89 -46.04
C VAL A 3 -29.03 5.73 -46.84
N VAL A 4 -30.29 5.85 -47.27
CA VAL A 4 -30.95 4.86 -48.14
C VAL A 4 -31.12 5.52 -49.50
N ASN A 5 -30.64 4.87 -50.56
CA ASN A 5 -30.70 5.38 -51.94
C ASN A 5 -30.17 6.81 -52.10
N GLY A 6 -29.04 7.13 -51.45
CA GLY A 6 -28.37 8.43 -51.63
C GLY A 6 -29.06 9.63 -50.99
N SER A 7 -30.15 9.46 -50.24
CA SER A 7 -30.83 10.53 -49.48
C SER A 7 -31.04 10.13 -48.02
N VAL A 8 -31.12 11.12 -47.12
CA VAL A 8 -31.46 10.89 -45.71
C VAL A 8 -32.99 10.71 -45.64
N PRO A 9 -33.50 9.53 -45.22
CA PRO A 9 -34.93 9.27 -45.20
C PRO A 9 -35.67 10.22 -44.24
N SER A 10 -36.86 10.68 -44.63
CA SER A 10 -37.69 11.57 -43.80
C SER A 10 -38.18 10.90 -42.51
N ASP A 11 -38.26 9.57 -42.48
CA ASP A 11 -38.61 8.78 -41.30
C ASP A 11 -37.33 8.18 -40.68
N GLN A 12 -36.96 8.69 -39.50
CA GLN A 12 -35.79 8.27 -38.73
C GLN A 12 -36.14 7.26 -37.63
N SER A 13 -37.40 6.81 -37.55
CA SER A 13 -37.84 5.79 -36.58
C SER A 13 -37.01 4.49 -36.58
N PRO A 14 -36.48 3.99 -37.72
CA PRO A 14 -35.60 2.82 -37.73
C PRO A 14 -34.10 3.15 -37.52
N ALA A 15 -33.73 4.42 -37.33
CA ALA A 15 -32.33 4.84 -37.26
C ALA A 15 -31.76 4.64 -35.84
N LEU A 16 -30.72 3.81 -35.73
CA LEU A 16 -29.97 3.64 -34.49
C LEU A 16 -28.97 4.79 -34.33
N VAL A 17 -29.24 5.72 -33.42
CA VAL A 17 -28.32 6.81 -33.06
C VAL A 17 -27.33 6.28 -32.03
N LEU A 18 -26.07 6.16 -32.44
CA LEU A 18 -24.98 5.72 -31.57
C LEU A 18 -24.07 6.90 -31.27
N ASP A 19 -23.56 6.95 -30.05
CA ASP A 19 -22.43 7.82 -29.74
C ASP A 19 -21.21 7.40 -30.58
N MET A 20 -20.41 8.37 -31.02
CA MET A 20 -19.26 8.12 -31.89
C MET A 20 -18.22 7.22 -31.20
N THR A 21 -18.14 7.29 -29.87
CA THR A 21 -17.29 6.41 -29.07
C THR A 21 -17.77 4.95 -29.12
N GLU A 22 -19.07 4.73 -28.99
CA GLU A 22 -19.71 3.40 -29.06
C GLU A 22 -19.61 2.78 -30.46
N LEU A 23 -19.74 3.60 -31.50
CA LEU A 23 -19.55 3.17 -32.89
C LEU A 23 -18.12 2.71 -33.15
N THR A 24 -17.13 3.49 -32.67
CA THR A 24 -15.71 3.15 -32.79
C THR A 24 -15.39 1.87 -32.03
N ARG A 25 -15.90 1.73 -30.79
CA ARG A 25 -15.75 0.52 -29.98
C ARG A 25 -16.30 -0.72 -30.70
N LEU A 26 -17.48 -0.59 -31.33
CA LEU A 26 -18.08 -1.70 -32.06
C LEU A 26 -17.28 -2.08 -33.32
N GLN A 27 -16.79 -1.09 -34.06
CA GLN A 27 -15.93 -1.33 -35.23
C GLN A 27 -14.63 -2.04 -34.85
N ASP A 28 -13.98 -1.61 -33.78
CA ASP A 28 -12.76 -2.26 -33.29
C ASP A 28 -13.06 -3.67 -32.77
N ARG A 29 -14.19 -3.87 -32.08
CA ARG A 29 -14.61 -5.21 -31.66
C ARG A 29 -14.91 -6.13 -32.84
N ILE A 30 -15.49 -5.62 -33.92
CA ILE A 30 -15.73 -6.40 -35.14
C ILE A 30 -14.40 -6.84 -35.76
N LYS A 31 -13.39 -5.95 -35.84
CA LYS A 31 -12.06 -6.31 -36.34
C LYS A 31 -11.40 -7.38 -35.47
N GLN A 32 -11.45 -7.22 -34.14
CA GLN A 32 -10.95 -8.23 -33.20
C GLN A 32 -11.65 -9.59 -33.42
N LEU A 33 -12.98 -9.61 -33.52
CA LEU A 33 -13.75 -10.84 -33.75
C LEU A 33 -13.43 -11.49 -35.11
N GLN A 34 -13.15 -10.68 -36.14
CA GLN A 34 -12.71 -11.20 -37.43
C GLN A 34 -11.35 -11.89 -37.34
N GLU A 35 -10.42 -11.30 -36.59
CA GLU A 35 -9.10 -11.87 -36.34
C GLU A 35 -9.17 -13.13 -35.46
N GLU A 36 -9.92 -13.10 -34.36
CA GLU A 36 -10.21 -14.25 -33.50
C GLU A 36 -10.84 -15.40 -34.32
N LYS A 37 -11.79 -15.08 -35.21
CA LYS A 37 -12.43 -16.07 -36.10
C LYS A 37 -11.45 -16.68 -37.10
N SER A 38 -10.51 -15.91 -37.67
CA SER A 38 -9.47 -16.48 -38.53
C SER A 38 -8.53 -17.39 -37.73
N GLN A 39 -8.06 -16.94 -36.56
CA GLN A 39 -7.19 -17.73 -35.70
C GLN A 39 -7.86 -19.05 -35.29
N GLN A 40 -9.14 -19.01 -34.91
CA GLN A 40 -9.88 -20.22 -34.54
C GLN A 40 -10.08 -21.19 -35.71
N LYS A 41 -10.22 -20.68 -36.95
CA LYS A 41 -10.27 -21.53 -38.15
C LYS A 41 -8.95 -22.22 -38.40
N ASP A 42 -7.84 -21.51 -38.27
CA ASP A 42 -6.50 -22.08 -38.48
C ASP A 42 -6.23 -23.19 -37.45
N LEU A 43 -6.53 -22.92 -36.17
CA LEU A 43 -6.46 -23.92 -35.10
C LEU A 43 -7.33 -25.14 -35.38
N TYR A 44 -8.55 -24.95 -35.88
CA TYR A 44 -9.43 -26.06 -36.24
C TYR A 44 -8.87 -26.90 -37.38
N ILE A 45 -8.34 -26.26 -38.43
CA ILE A 45 -7.72 -26.95 -39.57
C ILE A 45 -6.53 -27.78 -39.09
N ASP A 46 -5.67 -27.21 -38.26
CA ASP A 46 -4.49 -27.92 -37.76
C ASP A 46 -4.84 -29.05 -36.80
N ALA A 47 -5.79 -28.85 -35.88
CA ALA A 47 -6.32 -29.91 -35.03
C ALA A 47 -6.95 -31.04 -35.86
N ARG A 48 -7.67 -30.70 -36.94
CA ARG A 48 -8.26 -31.69 -37.85
C ARG A 48 -7.19 -32.49 -38.59
N LYS A 49 -6.14 -31.84 -39.10
CA LYS A 49 -5.00 -32.51 -39.74
C LYS A 49 -4.33 -33.49 -38.77
N GLN A 50 -4.06 -33.06 -37.54
CA GLN A 50 -3.48 -33.91 -36.50
C GLN A 50 -4.37 -35.11 -36.17
N TYR A 51 -5.68 -34.88 -35.99
CA TYR A 51 -6.63 -35.95 -35.72
C TYR A 51 -6.66 -37.01 -36.83
N VAL A 52 -6.66 -36.59 -38.09
CA VAL A 52 -6.65 -37.50 -39.24
C VAL A 52 -5.34 -38.28 -39.28
N GLY A 53 -4.20 -37.62 -39.08
CA GLY A 53 -2.88 -38.26 -38.98
C GLY A 53 -2.83 -39.33 -37.90
N LEU A 54 -3.16 -38.96 -36.66
CA LEU A 54 -3.20 -39.90 -35.53
C LEU A 54 -4.18 -41.06 -35.76
N THR A 55 -5.29 -40.83 -36.45
CA THR A 55 -6.25 -41.89 -36.78
C THR A 55 -5.65 -42.90 -37.75
N HIS A 56 -4.87 -42.44 -38.73
CA HIS A 56 -4.17 -43.32 -39.66
C HIS A 56 -3.03 -44.06 -38.97
N ASP A 57 -2.18 -43.35 -38.23
CA ASP A 57 -1.06 -43.94 -37.47
C ASP A 57 -1.55 -45.03 -36.50
N ARG A 58 -2.67 -44.78 -35.81
CA ARG A 58 -3.28 -45.77 -34.93
C ARG A 58 -3.71 -47.03 -35.69
N LYS A 59 -4.27 -46.90 -36.90
CA LYS A 59 -4.65 -48.05 -37.73
C LYS A 59 -3.41 -48.81 -38.20
N ASP A 60 -2.39 -48.10 -38.65
CA ASP A 60 -1.15 -48.70 -39.15
C ASP A 60 -0.40 -49.43 -38.02
N MET A 61 -0.33 -48.83 -36.82
CA MET A 61 0.22 -49.49 -35.64
C MET A 61 -0.58 -50.72 -35.24
N LYS A 62 -1.92 -50.67 -35.33
CA LYS A 62 -2.76 -51.84 -35.06
C LYS A 62 -2.48 -52.99 -36.03
N VAL A 63 -2.40 -52.70 -37.34
CA VAL A 63 -2.04 -53.71 -38.35
C VAL A 63 -0.64 -54.27 -38.08
N LYS A 64 0.32 -53.42 -37.71
CA LYS A 64 1.68 -53.85 -37.35
C LYS A 64 1.70 -54.76 -36.13
N ILE A 65 0.92 -54.44 -35.09
CA ILE A 65 0.75 -55.29 -33.90
C ILE A 65 0.20 -56.65 -34.31
N GLU A 66 -0.89 -56.70 -35.09
CA GLU A 66 -1.50 -57.95 -35.54
C GLU A 66 -0.52 -58.82 -36.38
N VAL A 67 0.32 -58.20 -37.22
CA VAL A 67 1.36 -58.90 -37.98
C VAL A 67 2.43 -59.47 -37.05
N LEU A 68 2.92 -58.67 -36.08
CA LEU A 68 3.93 -59.11 -35.14
C LEU A 68 3.41 -60.19 -34.19
N GLU A 69 2.16 -60.11 -33.77
CA GLU A 69 1.48 -61.13 -32.96
C GLU A 69 1.41 -62.47 -33.71
N LYS A 70 1.01 -62.45 -34.99
CA LYS A 70 1.01 -63.65 -35.84
C LYS A 70 2.41 -64.23 -36.01
N GLN A 71 3.40 -63.40 -36.30
CA GLN A 71 4.80 -63.83 -36.40
C GLN A 71 5.30 -64.45 -35.10
N CYS A 72 4.96 -63.84 -33.96
CA CYS A 72 5.32 -64.36 -32.64
C CYS A 72 4.66 -65.73 -32.39
N HIS A 73 3.37 -65.85 -32.68
CA HIS A 73 2.63 -67.11 -32.57
C HIS A 73 3.25 -68.20 -33.46
N GLU A 74 3.53 -67.92 -34.73
CA GLU A 74 4.19 -68.85 -35.66
C GLU A 74 5.56 -69.29 -35.14
N LEU A 75 6.38 -68.35 -34.65
CA LEU A 75 7.68 -68.63 -34.04
C LEU A 75 7.55 -69.51 -32.80
N MET A 76 6.58 -69.23 -31.93
CA MET A 76 6.33 -70.03 -30.72
C MET A 76 5.90 -71.45 -31.08
N MET A 77 4.98 -71.59 -32.03
CA MET A 77 4.56 -72.90 -32.54
C MET A 77 5.71 -73.66 -33.20
N MET A 78 6.55 -72.99 -34.00
CA MET A 78 7.70 -73.61 -34.64
C MET A 78 8.78 -74.05 -33.65
N LYS A 79 9.06 -73.26 -32.61
CA LYS A 79 10.13 -73.54 -31.64
C LYS A 79 9.71 -74.46 -30.51
N PHE A 80 8.46 -74.34 -30.04
CA PHE A 80 8.00 -75.00 -28.82
C PHE A 80 6.79 -75.91 -29.04
N GLY A 81 6.15 -75.87 -30.21
CA GLY A 81 4.96 -76.68 -30.51
C GLY A 81 3.69 -76.27 -29.75
N ARG A 82 3.76 -75.18 -28.96
CA ARG A 82 2.67 -74.62 -28.16
C ARG A 82 2.94 -73.14 -27.91
N GLU A 83 1.90 -72.39 -27.56
CA GLU A 83 2.08 -71.05 -27.01
C GLU A 83 2.77 -71.11 -25.64
N VAL A 84 3.74 -70.23 -25.44
CA VAL A 84 4.56 -70.16 -24.23
C VAL A 84 4.46 -68.76 -23.65
N ASP A 85 4.18 -68.66 -22.36
CA ASP A 85 4.29 -67.40 -21.63
C ASP A 85 5.76 -67.03 -21.45
N LEU A 86 6.22 -66.08 -22.27
CA LEU A 86 7.60 -65.61 -22.29
C LEU A 86 7.99 -64.88 -20.99
N GLU A 87 7.04 -64.25 -20.29
CA GLU A 87 7.32 -63.48 -19.07
C GLU A 87 7.55 -64.42 -17.88
N ALA A 88 6.72 -65.46 -17.76
CA ALA A 88 6.96 -66.56 -16.83
C ALA A 88 8.26 -67.30 -17.16
N LEU A 89 8.52 -67.59 -18.45
CA LEU A 89 9.75 -68.25 -18.87
C LEU A 89 10.99 -67.40 -18.55
N GLN A 90 10.94 -66.08 -18.74
CA GLN A 90 12.06 -65.18 -18.46
C GLN A 90 12.33 -65.04 -16.95
N THR A 91 11.29 -65.10 -16.13
CA THR A 91 11.40 -65.12 -14.67
C THR A 91 11.99 -66.45 -14.17
N LEU A 92 11.59 -67.57 -14.77
CA LEU A 92 12.12 -68.91 -14.45
C LEU A 92 13.51 -69.16 -15.05
N SER A 93 13.84 -68.50 -16.16
CA SER A 93 15.11 -68.60 -16.89
C SER A 93 16.29 -67.96 -16.13
N GLY A 94 16.05 -67.33 -14.98
CA GLY A 94 17.13 -66.78 -14.16
C GLY A 94 17.92 -65.70 -14.90
N ASN A 95 17.21 -64.77 -15.56
CA ASN A 95 17.88 -63.64 -16.23
C ASN A 95 18.52 -62.72 -15.19
N ARG A 96 19.80 -63.00 -14.87
CA ARG A 96 20.62 -62.31 -13.87
C ARG A 96 20.56 -60.78 -14.00
N ARG A 97 20.58 -60.25 -15.23
CA ARG A 97 20.54 -58.81 -15.48
C ARG A 97 19.21 -58.18 -15.04
N LEU A 98 18.09 -58.88 -15.22
CA LEU A 98 16.78 -58.40 -14.79
C LEU A 98 16.71 -58.32 -13.26
N GLU A 99 17.24 -59.33 -12.57
CA GLU A 99 17.26 -59.36 -11.11
C GLU A 99 18.21 -58.31 -10.51
N GLU A 100 19.37 -58.09 -11.14
CA GLU A 100 20.29 -57.00 -10.80
C GLU A 100 19.60 -55.63 -10.93
N LEU A 101 18.86 -55.38 -12.02
CA LEU A 101 18.11 -54.13 -12.21
C LEU A 101 16.99 -53.94 -11.19
N LYS A 102 16.27 -55.02 -10.81
CA LYS A 102 15.25 -54.96 -9.75
C LYS A 102 15.88 -54.60 -8.41
N GLN A 103 17.01 -55.22 -8.07
CA GLN A 103 17.73 -54.93 -6.83
C GLN A 103 18.27 -53.50 -6.81
N GLU A 104 18.82 -53.02 -7.93
CA GLU A 104 19.29 -51.65 -8.07
C GLU A 104 18.14 -50.63 -7.92
N LYS A 105 16.98 -50.92 -8.51
CA LYS A 105 15.76 -50.12 -8.32
C LYS A 105 15.38 -50.03 -6.84
N LEU A 106 15.32 -51.16 -6.14
CA LEU A 106 14.96 -51.18 -4.72
C LEU A 106 15.93 -50.37 -3.85
N LEU A 107 17.24 -50.48 -4.12
CA LEU A 107 18.26 -49.70 -3.41
C LEU A 107 18.09 -48.19 -3.67
N ARG A 108 17.79 -47.81 -4.91
CA ARG A 108 17.59 -46.43 -5.31
C ARG A 108 16.31 -45.84 -4.71
N GLU A 109 15.21 -46.60 -4.68
CA GLU A 109 13.97 -46.24 -3.99
C GLU A 109 14.20 -46.05 -2.48
N ALA A 110 14.99 -46.93 -1.84
CA ALA A 110 15.34 -46.80 -0.44
C ALA A 110 16.21 -45.56 -0.15
N ALA A 111 17.10 -45.17 -1.08
CA ALA A 111 17.87 -43.95 -0.99
C ALA A 111 16.97 -42.71 -1.09
N TYR A 112 16.09 -42.65 -2.10
CA TYR A 112 15.13 -41.55 -2.24
C TYR A 112 14.18 -41.43 -1.05
N ALA A 113 13.72 -42.56 -0.49
CA ALA A 113 12.89 -42.54 0.71
C ALA A 113 13.62 -41.93 1.93
N LYS A 114 14.94 -42.11 2.04
CA LYS A 114 15.76 -41.45 3.07
C LYS A 114 15.91 -39.95 2.80
N GLU A 115 16.15 -39.56 1.56
CA GLU A 115 16.25 -38.15 1.18
C GLU A 115 14.94 -37.40 1.43
N ILE A 116 13.80 -37.98 1.03
CA ILE A 116 12.47 -37.41 1.29
C ILE A 116 12.29 -37.17 2.79
N LYS A 117 12.58 -38.17 3.64
CA LYS A 117 12.49 -38.02 5.10
C LYS A 117 13.38 -36.91 5.65
N GLN A 118 14.59 -36.73 5.10
CA GLN A 118 15.48 -35.63 5.51
C GLN A 118 14.92 -34.27 5.09
N TRP A 119 14.33 -34.17 3.90
CA TRP A 119 13.69 -32.95 3.44
C TRP A 119 12.44 -32.62 4.25
N ASP A 120 11.61 -33.60 4.56
CA ASP A 120 10.43 -33.41 5.41
C ASP A 120 10.83 -32.89 6.80
N ALA A 121 11.88 -33.46 7.40
CA ALA A 121 12.40 -32.97 8.68
C ALA A 121 12.90 -31.52 8.62
N LYS A 122 13.59 -31.13 7.53
CA LYS A 122 14.03 -29.74 7.32
C LYS A 122 12.86 -28.78 7.12
N VAL A 123 11.83 -29.23 6.41
CA VAL A 123 10.61 -28.44 6.19
C VAL A 123 9.88 -28.20 7.51
N GLU A 124 9.71 -29.24 8.34
CA GLU A 124 9.09 -29.06 9.66
C GLU A 124 9.92 -28.18 10.58
N GLU A 125 11.24 -28.36 10.64
CA GLU A 125 12.11 -27.48 11.44
C GLU A 125 12.01 -26.01 10.99
N ALA A 126 11.92 -25.76 9.68
CA ALA A 126 11.73 -24.41 9.15
C ALA A 126 10.34 -23.84 9.49
N ARG A 127 9.29 -24.68 9.46
CA ARG A 127 7.93 -24.29 9.86
C ARG A 127 7.86 -23.93 11.34
N ASP A 128 8.48 -24.73 12.20
CA ASP A 128 8.53 -24.48 13.65
C ASP A 128 9.26 -23.17 13.96
N ARG A 129 10.43 -22.93 13.34
CA ARG A 129 11.15 -21.66 13.46
C ARG A 129 10.30 -20.47 13.03
N LEU A 130 9.60 -20.59 11.90
CA LEU A 130 8.73 -19.54 11.41
C LEU A 130 7.58 -19.28 12.40
N MET A 131 6.92 -20.33 12.89
CA MET A 131 5.83 -20.23 13.85
C MET A 131 6.29 -19.54 15.14
N GLU A 132 7.46 -19.89 15.65
CA GLU A 132 8.02 -19.30 16.86
C GLU A 132 8.35 -17.81 16.67
N VAL A 133 8.98 -17.45 15.55
CA VAL A 133 9.27 -16.04 15.22
C VAL A 133 7.98 -15.25 15.05
N THR A 134 6.98 -15.80 14.36
CA THR A 134 5.68 -15.15 14.19
C THR A 134 5.00 -14.94 15.54
N ARG A 135 4.96 -15.96 16.41
CA ARG A 135 4.38 -15.85 17.75
C ARG A 135 5.06 -14.75 18.57
N CYS A 136 6.40 -14.78 18.66
CA CYS A 136 7.17 -13.78 19.38
C CYS A 136 6.97 -12.37 18.81
N ASN A 137 6.84 -12.23 17.49
CA ASN A 137 6.55 -10.95 16.84
C ASN A 137 5.15 -10.44 17.23
N THR A 138 4.13 -11.29 17.15
CA THR A 138 2.76 -10.96 17.53
C THR A 138 2.67 -10.54 19.00
N GLU A 139 3.33 -11.26 19.91
CA GLU A 139 3.41 -10.91 21.33
C GLU A 139 4.07 -9.54 21.53
N ARG A 140 5.18 -9.26 20.84
CA ARG A 140 5.85 -7.95 20.91
C ARG A 140 4.96 -6.82 20.39
N VAL A 141 4.25 -7.03 19.29
CA VAL A 141 3.30 -6.05 18.75
C VAL A 141 2.16 -5.80 19.73
N LEU A 142 1.61 -6.85 20.36
CA LEU A 142 0.56 -6.72 21.37
C LEU A 142 1.03 -5.93 22.61
N CYS A 143 2.23 -6.25 23.11
CA CYS A 143 2.86 -5.51 24.20
C CYS A 143 3.07 -4.03 23.83
N MET A 144 3.55 -3.76 22.62
CA MET A 144 3.77 -2.39 22.13
C MET A 144 2.46 -1.62 22.03
N THR A 145 1.40 -2.22 21.50
CA THR A 145 0.06 -1.62 21.44
C THR A 145 -0.46 -1.27 22.83
N THR A 146 -0.31 -2.20 23.79
CA THR A 146 -0.72 -2.00 25.18
C THR A 146 0.01 -0.82 25.82
N LEU A 147 1.33 -0.72 25.62
CA LEU A 147 2.13 0.40 26.12
C LEU A 147 1.74 1.72 25.45
N MET A 148 1.46 1.72 24.15
CA MET A 148 0.98 2.91 23.43
C MET A 148 -0.35 3.40 23.99
N ASP A 149 -1.28 2.51 24.31
CA ASP A 149 -2.56 2.87 24.90
C ASP A 149 -2.42 3.42 26.32
N GLN A 150 -1.53 2.83 27.13
CA GLN A 150 -1.16 3.37 28.45
C GLN A 150 -0.52 4.76 28.34
N ASN A 151 0.39 4.97 27.38
CA ASN A 151 1.02 6.27 27.16
C ASN A 151 -0.02 7.32 26.75
N ARG A 152 -0.92 6.99 25.82
CA ARG A 152 -2.04 7.86 25.43
C ARG A 152 -2.95 8.20 26.60
N GLU A 153 -3.22 7.26 27.51
CA GLU A 153 -3.99 7.52 28.72
C GLU A 153 -3.27 8.49 29.66
N LEU A 154 -1.97 8.30 29.88
CA LEU A 154 -1.15 9.21 30.69
C LEU A 154 -1.08 10.61 30.09
N GLU A 155 -0.86 10.73 28.78
CA GLU A 155 -0.89 12.01 28.06
C GLU A 155 -2.26 12.70 28.23
N ARG A 156 -3.37 11.95 28.11
CA ARG A 156 -4.71 12.48 28.36
C ARG A 156 -4.86 13.00 29.80
N LYS A 157 -4.37 12.26 30.80
CA LYS A 157 -4.39 12.68 32.21
C LYS A 157 -3.55 13.93 32.46
N ILE A 158 -2.33 14.00 31.89
CA ILE A 158 -1.45 15.17 32.00
C ILE A 158 -2.11 16.38 31.35
N ASN A 159 -2.61 16.25 30.12
CA ASN A 159 -3.32 17.32 29.41
C ASN A 159 -4.54 17.81 30.20
N ALA A 160 -5.32 16.89 30.80
CA ALA A 160 -6.44 17.25 31.65
C ALA A 160 -6.00 18.01 32.91
N SER A 161 -4.91 17.59 33.57
CA SER A 161 -4.35 18.27 34.75
C SER A 161 -3.82 19.66 34.41
N GLN A 162 -3.06 19.78 33.32
CA GLN A 162 -2.53 21.06 32.84
C GLN A 162 -3.66 22.04 32.50
N ARG A 163 -4.72 21.59 31.82
CA ARG A 163 -5.91 22.43 31.56
C ARG A 163 -6.57 22.89 32.86
N LYS A 164 -6.78 21.97 33.81
CA LYS A 164 -7.37 22.30 35.12
C LYS A 164 -6.52 23.31 35.90
N MET A 165 -5.20 23.16 35.91
CA MET A 165 -4.29 24.08 36.60
C MET A 165 -4.18 25.43 35.88
N GLY A 166 -4.07 25.42 34.55
CA GLY A 166 -4.06 26.63 33.72
C GLY A 166 -5.30 27.48 33.92
N ASN A 167 -6.49 26.86 33.95
CA ASN A 167 -7.74 27.56 34.21
C ASN A 167 -7.75 28.20 35.61
N LYS A 168 -7.41 27.46 36.67
CA LYS A 168 -7.37 28.00 38.04
C LYS A 168 -6.43 29.20 38.18
N SER A 169 -5.24 29.12 37.59
CA SER A 169 -4.25 30.22 37.63
C SER A 169 -4.68 31.43 36.79
N GLN A 170 -5.39 31.20 35.69
CA GLN A 170 -5.96 32.28 34.88
C GLN A 170 -7.13 32.94 35.59
N ASP A 171 -8.03 32.17 36.20
CA ASP A 171 -9.19 32.66 36.95
C ASP A 171 -8.75 33.45 38.19
N TYR A 172 -7.75 32.95 38.93
CA TYR A 172 -7.16 33.69 40.06
C TYR A 172 -6.54 35.02 39.61
N ARG A 173 -5.75 35.02 38.52
CA ARG A 173 -5.18 36.26 37.96
C ARG A 173 -6.26 37.24 37.54
N ARG A 174 -7.29 36.79 36.80
CA ARG A 174 -8.43 37.64 36.42
C ARG A 174 -9.11 38.26 37.64
N GLY A 175 -9.29 37.49 38.72
CA GLY A 175 -9.87 37.98 39.97
C GLY A 175 -9.03 39.08 40.63
N VAL A 176 -7.72 38.87 40.78
CA VAL A 176 -6.80 39.87 41.35
C VAL A 176 -6.75 41.13 40.50
N ASP A 177 -6.62 40.97 39.18
CA ASP A 177 -6.60 42.09 38.23
C ASP A 177 -7.91 42.90 38.32
N GLN A 178 -9.06 42.23 38.47
CA GLN A 178 -10.36 42.89 38.61
C GLN A 178 -10.44 43.75 39.88
N VAL A 179 -9.93 43.25 41.01
CA VAL A 179 -9.90 44.00 42.28
C VAL A 179 -8.96 45.21 42.17
N GLU A 180 -7.77 45.03 41.58
CA GLU A 180 -6.83 46.12 41.41
C GLU A 180 -7.38 47.20 40.46
N ILE A 181 -8.05 46.81 39.37
CA ILE A 181 -8.74 47.73 38.47
C ILE A 181 -9.80 48.55 39.23
N GLN A 182 -10.62 47.91 40.07
CA GLN A 182 -11.62 48.63 40.88
C GLN A 182 -10.99 49.61 41.86
N ARG A 183 -9.87 49.22 42.48
CA ARG A 183 -9.11 50.10 43.38
C ARG A 183 -8.53 51.30 42.65
N LEU A 184 -7.93 51.09 41.48
CA LEU A 184 -7.41 52.17 40.65
C LEU A 184 -8.52 53.11 40.17
N GLN A 185 -9.68 52.58 39.81
CA GLN A 185 -10.85 53.39 39.44
C GLN A 185 -11.34 54.27 40.60
N GLN A 186 -11.41 53.72 41.82
CA GLN A 186 -11.73 54.48 43.03
C GLN A 186 -10.71 55.60 43.27
N LEU A 187 -9.42 55.29 43.15
CA LEU A 187 -8.33 56.26 43.33
C LEU A 187 -8.42 57.40 42.30
N VAL A 188 -8.61 57.08 41.02
CA VAL A 188 -8.79 58.09 39.96
C VAL A 188 -10.01 58.96 40.24
N LYS A 189 -11.10 58.38 40.77
CA LYS A 189 -12.30 59.14 41.14
C LYS A 189 -12.03 60.10 42.30
N THR A 190 -11.31 59.68 43.34
CA THR A 190 -10.96 60.57 44.46
C THR A 190 -9.99 61.67 44.03
N GLU A 191 -8.95 61.33 43.25
CA GLU A 191 -7.96 62.30 42.74
C GLU A 191 -8.62 63.32 41.81
N SER A 192 -9.54 62.89 40.93
CA SER A 192 -10.28 63.82 40.06
C SER A 192 -11.19 64.76 40.87
N GLN A 193 -11.88 64.26 41.90
CA GLN A 193 -12.66 65.10 42.81
C GLN A 193 -11.79 66.12 43.56
N GLN A 194 -10.61 65.70 44.04
CA GLN A 194 -9.64 66.60 44.67
C GLN A 194 -9.11 67.63 43.67
N ALA A 195 -8.73 67.22 42.47
CA ALA A 195 -8.27 68.11 41.42
C ALA A 195 -9.36 69.13 41.02
N GLU A 196 -10.63 68.72 40.96
CA GLU A 196 -11.74 69.64 40.74
C GLU A 196 -11.94 70.61 41.91
N ALA A 197 -11.82 70.14 43.15
CA ALA A 197 -11.89 70.98 44.34
C ALA A 197 -10.77 72.04 44.33
N LEU A 198 -9.53 71.62 44.03
CA LEU A 198 -8.39 72.52 43.86
C LEU A 198 -8.62 73.50 42.70
N ARG A 199 -9.15 73.06 41.56
CA ARG A 199 -9.51 73.97 40.44
C ARG A 199 -10.57 74.99 40.85
N ARG A 200 -11.57 74.60 41.64
CA ARG A 200 -12.58 75.52 42.19
C ARG A 200 -11.94 76.53 43.14
N GLU A 201 -11.05 76.08 44.02
CA GLU A 201 -10.31 76.94 44.95
C GLU A 201 -9.41 77.94 44.21
N ILE A 202 -8.61 77.49 43.24
CA ILE A 202 -7.83 78.37 42.35
C ILE A 202 -8.76 79.37 41.66
N GLY A 203 -9.90 78.93 41.12
CA GLY A 203 -10.87 79.81 40.49
C GLY A 203 -11.51 80.84 41.44
N LEU A 204 -11.63 80.53 42.73
CA LEU A 204 -12.08 81.47 43.78
C LEU A 204 -10.97 82.46 44.14
N LEU A 205 -9.73 81.98 44.31
CA LEU A 205 -8.56 82.80 44.63
C LEU A 205 -8.20 83.76 43.47
N SER A 206 -8.25 83.29 42.22
CA SER A 206 -8.03 84.12 41.03
C SER A 206 -9.10 85.21 40.82
N ARG A 207 -10.30 85.09 41.39
CA ARG A 207 -11.30 86.18 41.36
C ARG A 207 -11.06 87.24 42.44
N LYS A 208 -10.30 86.91 43.50
CA LYS A 208 -9.92 87.84 44.58
C LYS A 208 -8.55 88.51 44.34
N GLY A 209 -7.69 87.93 43.50
CA GLY A 209 -6.42 88.54 43.08
C GLY A 209 -6.50 89.07 41.65
N GLY A 210 -6.50 90.39 41.49
CA GLY A 210 -6.37 91.02 40.17
C GLY A 210 -5.05 90.66 39.48
N HIS A 211 -5.11 90.58 38.15
CA HIS A 211 -4.03 90.44 37.15
C HIS A 211 -2.59 90.16 37.65
N VAL A 212 -2.08 88.98 37.29
CA VAL A 212 -0.67 88.83 36.91
C VAL A 212 -0.59 87.99 35.63
N LEU A 213 -0.04 88.60 34.58
CA LEU A 213 0.31 87.96 33.32
C LEU A 213 1.45 86.93 33.52
N PRO A 214 1.57 85.92 32.65
CA PRO A 214 2.37 84.71 32.87
C PRO A 214 3.89 84.96 32.76
N PRO A 215 4.74 84.26 33.54
CA PRO A 215 6.17 84.20 33.25
C PRO A 215 6.41 83.32 32.02
N ALA A 216 7.27 83.82 31.14
CA ALA A 216 7.71 83.17 29.92
C ALA A 216 8.38 81.79 30.16
N GLN A 217 7.98 80.83 29.32
CA GLN A 217 8.80 79.78 28.71
C GLN A 217 9.95 79.18 29.55
N ALA A 218 9.64 78.19 30.38
CA ALA A 218 10.58 77.11 30.64
C ALA A 218 10.60 76.18 29.41
N ARG A 219 11.70 76.21 28.66
CA ARG A 219 11.94 75.32 27.52
C ARG A 219 11.81 73.86 27.97
N LEU A 220 10.84 73.15 27.39
CA LEU A 220 10.79 71.69 27.46
C LEU A 220 12.06 71.12 26.78
N PRO A 221 12.70 70.09 27.35
CA PRO A 221 13.76 69.37 26.67
C PRO A 221 13.22 68.67 25.41
N PRO A 222 14.05 68.44 24.38
CA PRO A 222 13.60 67.89 23.11
C PRO A 222 13.10 66.47 23.28
N ILE A 223 11.91 66.20 22.74
CA ILE A 223 11.39 64.84 22.54
C ILE A 223 12.38 64.11 21.61
N THR A 224 13.10 63.12 22.14
CA THR A 224 13.84 62.17 21.33
C THR A 224 12.85 61.28 20.58
N PRO A 225 12.99 61.11 19.25
CA PRO A 225 12.14 60.21 18.48
C PRO A 225 12.41 58.74 18.82
N LEU A 226 11.31 58.03 19.03
CA LEU A 226 11.08 56.60 19.19
C LEU A 226 12.00 55.65 18.39
N PRO A 227 12.36 54.45 18.89
CA PRO A 227 12.61 53.32 18.02
C PRO A 227 11.30 52.56 17.81
N ASN A 228 10.68 52.76 16.65
CA ASN A 228 9.70 51.80 16.14
C ASN A 228 10.42 50.51 15.68
N PRO A 229 9.74 49.36 15.71
CA PRO A 229 10.31 48.07 15.36
C PRO A 229 10.41 47.92 13.84
N THR A 230 11.62 48.05 13.30
CA THR A 230 11.97 47.47 11.99
C THR A 230 12.32 46.00 12.24
N GLY A 231 11.83 45.00 11.55
CA GLY A 231 10.94 44.92 10.42
C GLY A 231 10.95 43.46 9.99
N ARG A 232 9.79 42.92 9.66
CA ARG A 232 9.70 41.70 8.85
C ARG A 232 10.31 41.98 7.48
N THR A 233 11.29 41.20 7.07
CA THR A 233 11.46 40.84 5.66
C THR A 233 10.65 39.59 5.40
N LYS A 234 9.59 39.72 4.59
CA LYS A 234 9.09 38.63 3.77
C LYS A 234 9.82 38.73 2.43
N THR A 235 10.60 37.73 2.07
CA THR A 235 10.78 37.39 0.65
C THR A 235 9.77 36.31 0.32
N SER A 236 9.02 36.59 -0.74
CA SER A 236 8.05 35.72 -1.36
C SER A 236 8.76 34.82 -2.38
N THR A 237 8.20 33.61 -2.56
CA THR A 237 8.24 32.80 -3.78
C THR A 237 9.51 31.99 -4.10
N GLN A 238 9.51 30.71 -3.71
CA GLN A 238 9.69 29.55 -4.61
C GLN A 238 9.37 28.26 -3.84
N GLY A 239 8.33 27.52 -4.25
CA GLY A 239 8.31 26.06 -4.08
C GLY A 239 8.97 25.39 -5.30
N PRO A 240 8.95 24.05 -5.46
CA PRO A 240 8.78 22.98 -4.48
C PRO A 240 10.04 22.07 -4.41
N GLY A 241 10.26 21.37 -3.30
CA GLY A 241 11.43 20.50 -3.13
C GLY A 241 11.18 19.36 -2.14
N ARG A 242 10.30 18.45 -2.54
CA ARG A 242 10.09 17.12 -1.96
C ARG A 242 11.43 16.39 -1.80
N LEU A 243 11.81 15.98 -0.59
CA LEU A 243 12.61 14.76 -0.38
C LEU A 243 12.30 14.14 0.99
N LEU A 244 11.25 13.32 0.96
CA LEU A 244 11.13 12.12 1.78
C LEU A 244 12.06 11.07 1.14
N SER A 245 13.06 10.55 1.86
CA SER A 245 13.36 9.11 1.89
C SER A 245 14.71 8.77 2.53
N GLN A 246 14.61 7.91 3.55
CA GLN A 246 15.48 6.76 3.80
C GLN A 246 16.90 6.99 4.31
N VAL A 247 16.99 6.88 5.65
CA VAL A 247 18.00 6.05 6.30
C VAL A 247 17.82 4.61 5.79
N LYS A 248 18.80 4.10 5.04
CA LYS A 248 18.96 2.67 4.77
C LYS A 248 20.35 2.24 5.25
N ALA A 249 20.35 1.32 6.21
CA ALA A 249 21.49 0.60 6.72
C ALA A 249 21.97 -0.47 5.68
N PRO A 250 23.12 -1.13 5.92
CA PRO A 250 24.05 -1.55 4.87
C PRO A 250 23.67 -2.89 4.23
N ASP A 251 23.96 -3.03 2.94
CA ASP A 251 23.99 -4.33 2.27
C ASP A 251 25.42 -4.85 2.23
N SER A 252 25.63 -5.96 2.94
CA SER A 252 26.79 -6.82 2.84
C SER A 252 26.51 -7.81 1.71
N SER A 253 27.19 -7.65 0.57
CA SER A 253 27.27 -8.72 -0.43
C SER A 253 28.71 -9.14 -0.61
N ARG A 254 28.97 -10.30 0.00
CA ARG A 254 30.09 -11.18 -0.25
C ARG A 254 30.33 -11.34 -1.75
N GLN A 255 31.56 -11.06 -2.16
CA GLN A 255 32.15 -11.63 -3.36
C GLN A 255 32.16 -13.15 -3.23
N GLY A 256 31.51 -13.83 -4.17
CA GLY A 256 31.72 -15.25 -4.42
C GLY A 256 33.04 -15.43 -5.16
N VAL A 257 33.81 -16.43 -4.72
CA VAL A 257 34.95 -16.98 -5.44
C VAL A 257 34.73 -18.49 -5.54
N ASN A 258 35.05 -19.03 -6.72
CA ASN A 258 35.07 -20.43 -7.18
C ASN A 258 33.76 -21.04 -7.68
#